data_AF-A0A517YD20-F1
#
_entry.id   AF-A0A517YD20-F1
#
_cell.length_a   1.000
_cell.length_b   1.000
_cell.length_c   1.000
_cell.angle_alpha   90.00
_cell.angle_beta   90.00
_cell.angle_gamma   90.00
#
_symmetry.space_group_name_H-M   'P 1'
#
loop_
_entity.id
_entity.type
_entity.pdbx_description
1 polymer ?
#
loop_
_entity_poly.entity_id
_entity_poly.type
_entity_poly.pdbx_seq_one_letter_code
_entity_poly.pdbx_strand_id
1 'polypeptide(L)'
;MSTHLIVRVAAAILLTVVLVSGWSGATADEPKAGEQVKQQFTTKDADGNETTLHYWLYLPAKHDGKTKLPLLMFLHGSGERGDDLEVVKKHGPPKICTTEKDWAYITVSPQCPKDKRWDATTLAKLVDHVAAQQQADEKRLYITGLSMGGSGSWALATNYPDKFAAAVPMCGRGDAALAEKLIKLPIWVFHGAKDVGSPVALSETMVEAIKKAGGEKVKLTIDPDAGHDCWTTAYGKPELYQWLLEQKRP
;
A
#
# COMPACT_ATOMS: atom_id res chain seq x y z
N MET A 1 42.67 33.63 32.66
CA MET A 1 41.65 33.44 31.60
C MET A 1 41.77 32.00 31.13
N SER A 2 40.91 31.12 31.67
CA SER A 2 40.91 29.68 31.38
C SER A 2 40.01 29.40 30.19
N THR A 3 40.58 28.86 29.11
CA THR A 3 39.84 28.46 27.92
C THR A 3 39.43 27.00 28.06
N HIS A 4 38.15 26.74 28.31
CA HIS A 4 37.58 25.39 28.31
C HIS A 4 37.40 24.90 26.86
N LEU A 5 38.12 23.84 26.51
CA LEU A 5 38.00 23.12 25.25
C LEU A 5 36.77 22.18 25.33
N ILE A 6 35.69 22.52 24.64
CA ILE A 6 34.51 21.65 24.51
C ILE A 6 34.82 20.60 23.43
N VAL A 7 35.07 19.36 23.86
CA VAL A 7 35.14 18.18 22.99
C VAL A 7 33.71 17.80 22.59
N ARG A 8 33.36 17.98 21.31
CA ARG A 8 32.11 17.45 20.74
C ARG A 8 32.32 15.98 20.40
N VAL A 9 31.70 15.09 21.16
CA VAL A 9 31.59 13.67 20.80
C VAL A 9 30.43 13.54 19.81
N ALA A 10 30.76 13.26 18.56
CA ALA A 10 29.78 12.85 17.55
C ALA A 10 29.37 11.40 17.85
N ALA A 11 28.11 11.19 18.24
CA ALA A 11 27.54 9.85 18.37
C ALA A 11 27.26 9.30 16.97
N ALA A 12 28.15 8.42 16.49
CA ALA A 12 27.88 7.58 15.33
C ALA A 12 26.88 6.48 15.75
N ILE A 13 25.68 6.51 15.19
CA ILE A 13 24.71 5.41 15.34
C ILE A 13 25.23 4.27 14.46
N LEU A 14 25.84 3.26 15.08
CA LEU A 14 26.15 2.00 14.41
C LEU A 14 24.83 1.27 14.14
N LEU A 15 24.50 1.10 12.86
CA LEU A 15 23.45 0.17 12.43
C LEU A 15 24.04 -1.25 12.53
N THR A 16 23.77 -1.95 13.62
CA THR A 16 24.08 -3.37 13.74
C THR A 16 23.12 -4.16 12.87
N VAL A 17 23.60 -4.63 11.72
CA VAL A 17 22.93 -5.71 10.97
C VAL A 17 23.15 -7.00 11.75
N VAL A 18 22.15 -7.42 12.51
CA VAL A 18 22.13 -8.76 13.10
C VAL A 18 21.74 -9.72 11.98
N LEU A 19 22.74 -10.37 11.39
CA LEU A 19 22.53 -11.58 10.60
C LEU A 19 22.16 -12.69 11.58
N VAL A 20 20.87 -12.96 11.74
CA VAL A 20 20.41 -14.17 12.42
C VAL A 20 20.67 -15.34 11.48
N SER A 21 21.84 -15.97 11.62
CA SER A 21 22.14 -17.25 10.98
C SER A 21 21.39 -18.35 11.73
N GLY A 22 20.35 -18.90 11.11
CA GLY A 22 19.67 -20.09 11.62
C GLY A 22 18.22 -20.23 11.18
N TRP A 23 17.97 -20.51 9.90
CA TRP A 23 16.76 -21.20 9.49
C TRP A 23 16.98 -21.95 8.18
N SER A 24 16.87 -23.27 8.23
CA SER A 24 16.71 -24.13 7.05
C SER A 24 15.24 -24.11 6.64
N GLY A 25 14.78 -22.95 6.18
CA GLY A 25 13.53 -22.76 5.45
C GLY A 25 13.91 -22.12 4.12
N ALA A 26 13.24 -22.48 3.03
CA ALA A 26 13.53 -21.96 1.69
C ALA A 26 13.84 -20.46 1.76
N THR A 27 15.07 -20.08 1.39
CA THR A 27 15.46 -18.67 1.31
C THR A 27 14.50 -18.01 0.34
N ALA A 28 13.79 -16.95 0.78
CA ALA A 28 12.94 -16.19 -0.13
C ALA A 28 13.76 -15.81 -1.37
N ASP A 29 13.24 -16.08 -2.56
CA ASP A 29 13.96 -15.84 -3.80
C ASP A 29 14.43 -14.38 -3.85
N GLU A 30 15.67 -14.14 -4.28
CA GLU A 30 16.18 -12.78 -4.37
C GLU A 30 15.31 -11.95 -5.33
N PRO A 31 14.83 -10.75 -4.93
CA PRO A 31 14.05 -9.89 -5.80
C PRO A 31 14.79 -9.53 -7.08
N LYS A 32 14.13 -9.75 -8.22
CA LYS A 32 14.70 -9.51 -9.55
C LYS A 32 13.79 -8.61 -10.39
N ALA A 33 14.40 -7.69 -11.12
CA ALA A 33 13.73 -6.80 -12.04
C ALA A 33 12.93 -7.59 -13.11
N GLY A 34 11.70 -7.16 -13.36
CA GLY A 34 10.77 -7.77 -14.31
C GLY A 34 10.01 -9.00 -13.76
N GLU A 35 10.23 -9.40 -12.51
CA GLU A 35 9.67 -10.62 -11.94
C GLU A 35 8.85 -10.34 -10.66
N GLN A 36 7.86 -11.20 -10.41
CA GLN A 36 7.16 -11.27 -9.12
C GLN A 36 7.76 -12.38 -8.28
N VAL A 37 8.31 -12.04 -7.11
CA VAL A 37 8.89 -13.01 -6.17
C VAL A 37 8.07 -13.08 -4.88
N LYS A 38 8.01 -14.28 -4.28
CA LYS A 38 7.40 -14.47 -2.96
C LYS A 38 8.35 -13.95 -1.90
N GLN A 39 7.83 -13.18 -0.96
CA GLN A 39 8.57 -12.64 0.16
C GLN A 39 7.75 -12.75 1.44
N GLN A 40 8.41 -12.58 2.58
CA GLN A 40 7.77 -12.52 3.89
C GLN A 40 8.31 -11.36 4.71
N PHE A 41 7.48 -10.83 5.59
CA PHE A 41 7.83 -9.75 6.50
C PHE A 41 7.25 -10.05 7.88
N THR A 42 8.11 -10.09 8.90
CA THR A 42 7.70 -10.30 10.29
C THR A 42 7.87 -9.02 11.08
N THR A 43 6.86 -8.66 11.86
CA THR A 43 6.90 -7.50 12.76
C THR A 43 6.26 -7.82 14.11
N LYS A 44 6.60 -7.04 15.13
CA LYS A 44 6.01 -7.12 16.46
C LYS A 44 5.06 -5.97 16.72
N ASP A 45 3.96 -6.23 17.42
CA ASP A 45 3.13 -5.17 18.02
C ASP A 45 3.76 -4.61 19.31
N ALA A 46 3.03 -3.72 20.00
CA ALA A 46 3.50 -3.09 21.23
C ALA A 46 3.65 -4.09 22.40
N ASP A 47 2.90 -5.19 22.37
CA ASP A 47 2.93 -6.25 23.38
C ASP A 47 3.98 -7.32 23.04
N GLY A 48 4.69 -7.15 21.92
CA GLY A 48 5.73 -8.07 21.47
C GLY A 48 5.22 -9.26 20.65
N ASN A 49 3.93 -9.33 20.33
CA ASN A 49 3.38 -10.41 19.53
C ASN A 49 3.83 -10.29 18.07
N GLU A 50 4.36 -11.37 17.53
CA GLU A 50 4.81 -11.42 16.14
C GLU A 50 3.64 -11.63 15.17
N THR A 51 3.69 -10.90 14.06
CA THR A 51 2.83 -11.09 12.89
C THR A 51 3.72 -11.21 11.66
N THR A 52 3.52 -12.28 10.89
CA THR A 52 4.19 -12.49 9.60
C THR A 52 3.19 -12.31 8.46
N LEU A 53 3.53 -11.46 7.49
CA LEU A 53 2.81 -11.33 6.22
C LEU A 53 3.63 -11.94 5.10
N HIS A 54 3.02 -12.83 4.33
CA HIS A 54 3.53 -13.26 3.03
C HIS A 54 3.03 -12.28 1.97
N TYR A 55 3.87 -11.95 0.99
CA TYR A 55 3.53 -10.98 -0.04
C TYR A 55 4.21 -11.27 -1.37
N TRP A 56 3.56 -10.85 -2.46
CA TRP A 56 4.23 -10.70 -3.75
C TRP A 56 4.97 -9.37 -3.79
N LEU A 57 6.23 -9.42 -4.20
CA LEU A 57 7.02 -8.26 -4.58
C LEU A 57 7.26 -8.30 -6.08
N TYR A 58 6.82 -7.27 -6.80
CA TYR A 58 7.22 -7.02 -8.17
C TYR A 58 8.23 -5.88 -8.23
N LEU A 59 9.33 -6.10 -8.94
CA LEU A 59 10.24 -5.04 -9.34
C LEU A 59 10.07 -4.74 -10.83
N PRO A 60 9.86 -3.47 -11.24
CA PRO A 60 9.86 -3.09 -12.64
C PRO A 60 11.10 -3.56 -13.40
N ALA A 61 10.98 -3.89 -14.69
CA ALA A 61 12.13 -4.29 -15.52
C ALA A 61 13.25 -3.25 -15.54
N LYS A 62 12.89 -1.96 -15.39
CA LYS A 62 13.82 -0.83 -15.29
C LYS A 62 14.44 -0.62 -13.90
N HIS A 63 14.13 -1.46 -12.92
CA HIS A 63 14.70 -1.35 -11.58
C HIS A 63 16.17 -1.78 -11.61
N ASP A 64 17.07 -0.84 -11.35
CA ASP A 64 18.52 -0.97 -11.43
C ASP A 64 19.20 -0.90 -10.05
N GLY A 65 18.41 -0.86 -8.97
CA GLY A 65 18.89 -0.67 -7.61
C GLY A 65 19.45 0.73 -7.31
N LYS A 66 19.29 1.71 -8.20
CA LYS A 66 19.82 3.08 -8.04
C LYS A 66 18.75 4.14 -8.27
N THR A 67 17.96 3.95 -9.31
CA THR A 67 16.86 4.82 -9.71
C THR A 67 15.69 4.60 -8.76
N LYS A 68 15.32 5.65 -8.02
CA LYS A 68 14.18 5.59 -7.10
C LYS A 68 12.86 5.52 -7.88
N LEU A 69 12.20 4.37 -7.81
CA LEU A 69 10.91 4.11 -8.46
C LEU A 69 9.74 4.32 -7.48
N PRO A 70 8.55 4.71 -7.97
CA PRO A 70 7.36 4.78 -7.12
C PRO A 70 6.99 3.39 -6.62
N LEU A 71 6.35 3.33 -5.45
CA LEU A 71 5.88 2.09 -4.85
C LEU A 71 4.34 2.10 -4.75
N LEU A 72 3.70 1.03 -5.21
CA LEU A 72 2.26 0.81 -5.10
C LEU A 72 1.98 -0.39 -4.18
N MET A 73 1.33 -0.13 -3.05
CA MET A 73 0.79 -1.18 -2.17
C MET A 73 -0.63 -1.53 -2.61
N PHE A 74 -0.87 -2.81 -2.90
CA PHE A 74 -2.18 -3.35 -3.25
C PHE A 74 -2.73 -4.21 -2.12
N LEU A 75 -3.97 -3.94 -1.69
CA LEU A 75 -4.68 -4.75 -0.70
C LEU A 75 -5.85 -5.50 -1.35
N HIS A 76 -5.83 -6.83 -1.25
CA HIS A 76 -6.88 -7.70 -1.79
C HIS A 76 -8.17 -7.70 -0.96
N GLY A 77 -9.23 -8.31 -1.50
CA GLY A 77 -10.55 -8.44 -0.88
C GLY A 77 -10.63 -9.56 0.15
N SER A 78 -11.80 -9.77 0.76
CA SER A 78 -11.96 -10.80 1.78
C SER A 78 -11.84 -12.24 1.23
N GLY A 79 -11.99 -12.43 -0.09
CA GLY A 79 -11.96 -13.72 -0.78
C GLY A 79 -10.54 -14.27 -0.98
N GLU A 80 -9.52 -13.42 -1.02
CA GLU A 80 -8.12 -13.83 -1.22
C GLU A 80 -7.35 -14.01 0.11
N ARG A 81 -8.05 -13.95 1.25
CA ARG A 81 -7.45 -14.27 2.55
C ARG A 81 -7.06 -15.74 2.63
N GLY A 82 -5.94 -16.04 3.27
CA GLY A 82 -5.49 -17.41 3.44
C GLY A 82 -3.99 -17.53 3.61
N ASP A 83 -3.49 -18.69 3.20
CA ASP A 83 -2.09 -19.13 3.20
C ASP A 83 -1.58 -19.47 1.78
N ASP A 84 -2.47 -19.52 0.78
CA ASP A 84 -2.08 -19.65 -0.63
C ASP A 84 -1.85 -18.26 -1.25
N LEU A 85 -0.57 -17.87 -1.37
CA LEU A 85 -0.22 -16.56 -1.91
C LEU A 85 -0.57 -16.40 -3.41
N GLU A 86 -0.80 -17.48 -4.16
CA GLU A 86 -1.16 -17.36 -5.59
C GLU A 86 -2.52 -16.70 -5.80
N VAL A 87 -3.48 -16.87 -4.87
CA VAL A 87 -4.82 -16.24 -5.02
C VAL A 87 -4.76 -14.72 -5.02
N VAL A 88 -3.70 -14.11 -4.47
CA VAL A 88 -3.51 -12.66 -4.49
C VAL A 88 -3.34 -12.12 -5.92
N LYS A 89 -2.85 -12.93 -6.86
CA LYS A 89 -2.69 -12.56 -8.28
C LYS A 89 -4.00 -12.61 -9.09
N LYS A 90 -5.14 -12.90 -8.46
CA LYS A 90 -6.43 -13.01 -9.15
C LYS A 90 -6.95 -11.65 -9.67
N HIS A 91 -6.63 -10.55 -9.00
CA HIS A 91 -7.17 -9.23 -9.27
C HIS A 91 -6.10 -8.13 -9.20
N GLY A 92 -6.39 -6.98 -9.82
CA GLY A 92 -5.63 -5.74 -9.64
C GLY A 92 -4.15 -5.78 -10.06
N PRO A 93 -3.30 -4.92 -9.48
CA PRO A 93 -1.89 -4.80 -9.78
C PRO A 93 -1.09 -6.11 -9.83
N PRO A 94 -1.19 -7.07 -8.87
CA PRO A 94 -0.41 -8.31 -8.94
C PRO A 94 -0.80 -9.18 -10.15
N LYS A 95 -2.06 -9.13 -10.60
CA LYS A 95 -2.46 -9.76 -11.88
C LYS A 95 -1.79 -9.05 -13.05
N ILE A 96 -1.86 -7.73 -13.10
CA ILE A 96 -1.36 -6.93 -14.25
C ILE A 96 0.14 -7.12 -14.42
N CYS A 97 0.90 -7.12 -13.33
CA CYS A 97 2.36 -7.34 -13.32
C CYS A 97 2.79 -8.70 -13.91
N THR A 98 1.87 -9.66 -14.11
CA THR A 98 2.20 -10.93 -14.81
C THR A 98 2.27 -10.78 -16.33
N THR A 99 1.72 -9.70 -16.88
CA THR A 99 1.57 -9.50 -18.34
C THR A 99 2.12 -8.17 -18.83
N GLU A 100 2.06 -7.12 -18.02
CA GLU A 100 2.56 -5.79 -18.37
C GLU A 100 4.08 -5.71 -18.16
N LYS A 101 4.81 -5.42 -19.24
CA LYS A 101 6.29 -5.35 -19.23
C LYS A 101 6.81 -3.98 -18.85
N ASP A 102 6.03 -2.92 -19.11
CA ASP A 102 6.43 -1.53 -18.87
C ASP A 102 5.84 -0.97 -17.58
N TRP A 103 5.53 -1.85 -16.62
CA TRP A 103 4.96 -1.48 -15.34
C TRP A 103 5.89 -0.57 -14.54
N ALA A 104 5.39 0.60 -14.12
CA ALA A 104 6.23 1.67 -13.57
C ALA A 104 6.54 1.56 -12.07
N TYR A 105 5.86 0.66 -11.33
CA TYR A 105 5.84 0.67 -9.87
C TYR A 105 6.50 -0.56 -9.27
N ILE A 106 7.30 -0.36 -8.22
CA ILE A 106 7.56 -1.41 -7.25
C ILE A 106 6.20 -1.77 -6.64
N THR A 107 5.77 -3.03 -6.75
CA THR A 107 4.43 -3.43 -6.30
C THR A 107 4.54 -4.40 -5.14
N VAL A 108 3.90 -4.06 -4.03
CA VAL A 108 3.81 -4.92 -2.84
C VAL A 108 2.37 -5.35 -2.64
N SER A 109 2.12 -6.66 -2.70
CA SER A 109 0.79 -7.25 -2.58
C SER A 109 0.78 -8.29 -1.46
N PRO A 110 0.59 -7.88 -0.19
CA PRO A 110 0.50 -8.82 0.93
C PRO A 110 -0.76 -9.68 0.86
N GLN A 111 -0.71 -10.83 1.53
CA GLN A 111 -1.88 -11.64 1.84
C GLN A 111 -2.29 -11.44 3.30
N CYS A 112 -3.56 -11.15 3.53
CA CYS A 112 -4.16 -11.12 4.85
C CYS A 112 -4.49 -12.57 5.29
N PRO A 113 -4.08 -13.01 6.50
CA PRO A 113 -4.41 -14.34 6.99
C PRO A 113 -5.92 -14.60 7.06
N LYS A 114 -6.32 -15.87 6.93
CA LYS A 114 -7.72 -16.32 6.86
C LYS A 114 -8.63 -15.68 7.91
N ASP A 115 -8.18 -15.68 9.18
CA ASP A 115 -8.98 -15.24 10.32
C ASP A 115 -8.70 -13.79 10.77
N LYS A 116 -8.06 -13.00 9.91
CA LYS A 116 -7.67 -11.62 10.21
C LYS A 116 -8.36 -10.61 9.29
N ARG A 117 -8.09 -9.34 9.59
CA ARG A 117 -8.38 -8.16 8.76
C ARG A 117 -7.07 -7.40 8.54
N TRP A 118 -7.10 -6.45 7.62
CA TRP A 118 -5.98 -5.55 7.42
C TRP A 118 -5.72 -4.73 8.69
N ASP A 119 -4.48 -4.78 9.18
CA ASP A 119 -3.99 -3.96 10.28
C ASP A 119 -3.12 -2.83 9.71
N ALA A 120 -3.53 -1.58 9.98
CA ALA A 120 -2.84 -0.41 9.45
C ALA A 120 -1.39 -0.32 9.95
N THR A 121 -1.12 -0.70 11.20
CA THR A 121 0.23 -0.60 11.77
C THR A 121 1.20 -1.56 11.09
N THR A 122 0.78 -2.81 10.89
CA THR A 122 1.55 -3.84 10.20
C THR A 122 1.79 -3.45 8.74
N LEU A 123 0.77 -2.94 8.04
CA LEU A 123 0.91 -2.47 6.65
C LEU A 123 1.83 -1.26 6.53
N ALA A 124 1.76 -0.30 7.46
CA ALA A 124 2.67 0.84 7.52
C ALA A 124 4.13 0.40 7.63
N LYS A 125 4.41 -0.60 8.49
CA LYS A 125 5.75 -1.15 8.65
C LYS A 125 6.20 -1.94 7.42
N LEU A 126 5.29 -2.68 6.77
CA LEU A 126 5.59 -3.41 5.54
C LEU A 126 5.99 -2.46 4.40
N VAL A 127 5.23 -1.38 4.19
CA VAL A 127 5.57 -0.42 3.12
C VAL A 127 6.91 0.27 3.38
N ASP A 128 7.20 0.62 4.65
CA ASP A 128 8.49 1.21 5.02
C ASP A 128 9.65 0.23 4.80
N HIS A 129 9.45 -1.05 5.16
CA HIS A 129 10.42 -2.11 4.93
C HIS A 129 10.74 -2.28 3.45
N VAL A 130 9.72 -2.42 2.59
CA VAL A 130 9.93 -2.60 1.15
C VAL A 130 10.52 -1.34 0.52
N ALA A 131 10.06 -0.15 0.92
CA ALA A 131 10.58 1.11 0.41
C ALA A 131 12.09 1.26 0.71
N ALA A 132 12.52 0.92 1.92
CA ALA A 132 13.92 0.94 2.32
C ALA A 132 14.76 -0.11 1.56
N GLN A 133 14.29 -1.36 1.53
CA GLN A 133 15.01 -2.48 0.88
C GLN A 133 15.19 -2.25 -0.62
N GLN A 134 14.18 -1.71 -1.29
CA GLN A 134 14.16 -1.55 -2.74
C GLN A 134 14.53 -0.13 -3.20
N GLN A 135 15.00 0.72 -2.29
CA GLN A 135 15.34 2.12 -2.53
C GLN A 135 14.24 2.88 -3.28
N ALA A 136 12.99 2.66 -2.87
CA ALA A 136 11.84 3.31 -3.49
C ALA A 136 11.90 4.84 -3.31
N ASP A 137 11.18 5.56 -4.17
CA ASP A 137 10.92 6.98 -3.98
C ASP A 137 9.90 7.16 -2.86
N GLU A 138 10.37 7.48 -1.66
CA GLU A 138 9.53 7.72 -0.49
C GLU A 138 8.52 8.86 -0.71
N LYS A 139 8.74 9.76 -1.67
CA LYS A 139 7.75 10.81 -2.00
C LYS A 139 6.63 10.30 -2.90
N ARG A 140 6.70 9.04 -3.37
CA ARG A 140 5.75 8.41 -4.30
C ARG A 140 5.38 7.00 -3.82
N LEU A 141 4.92 6.93 -2.58
CA LEU A 141 4.25 5.76 -2.02
C LEU A 141 2.76 5.89 -2.28
N TYR A 142 2.15 4.87 -2.88
CA TYR A 142 0.73 4.83 -3.21
C TYR A 142 0.08 3.62 -2.54
N ILE A 143 -1.21 3.75 -2.22
CA ILE A 143 -2.02 2.62 -1.74
C ILE A 143 -3.29 2.47 -2.56
N THR A 144 -3.66 1.24 -2.86
CA THR A 144 -4.91 0.89 -3.51
C THR A 144 -5.43 -0.43 -2.95
N GLY A 145 -6.74 -0.65 -3.03
CA GLY A 145 -7.31 -1.92 -2.61
C GLY A 145 -8.80 -2.02 -2.90
N LEU A 146 -9.30 -3.25 -2.91
CA LEU A 146 -10.69 -3.57 -3.27
C LEU A 146 -11.45 -4.19 -2.10
N SER A 147 -12.73 -3.84 -1.93
CA SER A 147 -13.61 -4.40 -0.90
C SER A 147 -12.99 -4.29 0.51
N MET A 148 -12.66 -5.41 1.17
CA MET A 148 -11.87 -5.43 2.41
C MET A 148 -10.57 -4.62 2.30
N GLY A 149 -9.85 -4.73 1.20
CA GLY A 149 -8.65 -3.95 0.90
C GLY A 149 -8.93 -2.49 0.60
N GLY A 150 -10.13 -2.15 0.11
CA GLY A 150 -10.59 -0.77 0.01
C GLY A 150 -10.75 -0.16 1.40
N SER A 151 -11.37 -0.89 2.34
CA SER A 151 -11.45 -0.49 3.75
C SER A 151 -10.06 -0.41 4.40
N GLY A 152 -9.16 -1.34 4.08
CA GLY A 152 -7.76 -1.30 4.53
C GLY A 152 -7.01 -0.07 4.01
N SER A 153 -7.28 0.34 2.77
CA SER A 153 -6.69 1.54 2.17
C SER A 153 -7.15 2.80 2.89
N TRP A 154 -8.46 2.90 3.19
CA TRP A 154 -9.00 3.99 4.01
C TRP A 154 -8.37 4.02 5.40
N ALA A 155 -8.33 2.88 6.09
CA ALA A 155 -7.80 2.79 7.45
C ALA A 155 -6.32 3.17 7.50
N LEU A 156 -5.51 2.66 6.56
CA LEU A 156 -4.09 2.97 6.51
C LEU A 156 -3.84 4.45 6.20
N ALA A 157 -4.53 5.01 5.21
CA ALA A 157 -4.42 6.43 4.88
C ALA A 157 -4.86 7.33 6.06
N THR A 158 -5.91 6.95 6.78
CA THR A 158 -6.40 7.73 7.93
C THR A 158 -5.46 7.68 9.12
N ASN A 159 -4.85 6.53 9.40
CA ASN A 159 -3.94 6.35 10.53
C ASN A 159 -2.53 6.89 10.25
N TYR A 160 -2.15 6.99 8.98
CA TYR A 160 -0.84 7.50 8.53
C TYR A 160 -1.03 8.52 7.39
N PRO A 161 -1.64 9.69 7.66
CA PRO A 161 -2.09 10.64 6.63
C PRO A 161 -0.96 11.23 5.79
N ASP A 162 0.26 11.29 6.34
CA ASP A 162 1.42 11.83 5.63
C ASP A 162 2.23 10.75 4.89
N LYS A 163 1.86 9.47 4.98
CA LYS A 163 2.69 8.35 4.45
C LYS A 163 2.60 8.20 2.93
N PHE A 164 1.40 8.38 2.37
CA PHE A 164 1.15 8.16 0.95
C PHE A 164 1.06 9.47 0.18
N ALA A 165 1.50 9.43 -1.07
CA ALA A 165 1.30 10.50 -2.05
C ALA A 165 -0.11 10.46 -2.65
N ALA A 166 -0.75 9.28 -2.68
CA ALA A 166 -2.13 9.11 -3.15
C ALA A 166 -2.75 7.81 -2.63
N ALA A 167 -4.08 7.77 -2.57
CA ALA A 167 -4.84 6.56 -2.26
C ALA A 167 -5.97 6.28 -3.27
N VAL A 168 -6.21 5.00 -3.56
CA VAL A 168 -7.26 4.51 -4.47
C VAL A 168 -8.09 3.41 -3.78
N PRO A 169 -8.97 3.78 -2.83
CA PRO A 169 -9.86 2.82 -2.20
C PRO A 169 -11.03 2.48 -3.15
N MET A 170 -11.32 1.19 -3.32
CA MET A 170 -12.42 0.70 -4.17
C MET A 170 -13.43 -0.09 -3.34
N CYS A 171 -14.72 0.25 -3.47
CA CYS A 171 -15.86 -0.40 -2.80
C CYS A 171 -15.63 -0.79 -1.33
N GLY A 172 -14.88 0.06 -0.60
CA GLY A 172 -14.54 -0.12 0.81
C GLY A 172 -15.20 0.91 1.72
N ARG A 173 -15.21 0.61 3.03
CA ARG A 173 -15.74 1.49 4.08
C ARG A 173 -14.59 2.20 4.78
N GLY A 174 -14.65 3.54 4.83
CA GLY A 174 -13.82 4.36 5.70
C GLY A 174 -14.59 4.85 6.94
N ASP A 175 -13.92 5.63 7.78
CA ASP A 175 -14.53 6.33 8.91
C ASP A 175 -14.66 7.82 8.61
N ALA A 176 -15.89 8.25 8.31
CA ALA A 176 -16.19 9.63 7.94
C ALA A 176 -15.94 10.63 9.08
N ALA A 177 -15.95 10.17 10.34
CA ALA A 177 -15.63 11.03 11.49
C ALA A 177 -14.16 11.48 11.49
N LEU A 178 -13.28 10.76 10.77
CA LEU A 178 -11.85 11.04 10.69
C LEU A 178 -11.44 11.71 9.36
N ALA A 179 -12.41 12.18 8.57
CA ALA A 179 -12.18 12.73 7.24
C ALA A 179 -11.22 13.93 7.21
N GLU A 180 -11.14 14.72 8.28
CA GLU A 180 -10.21 15.85 8.41
C GLU A 180 -8.73 15.44 8.24
N LYS A 181 -8.38 14.19 8.58
CA LYS A 181 -7.02 13.66 8.43
C LYS A 181 -6.62 13.48 6.97
N LEU A 182 -7.59 13.41 6.07
CA LEU A 182 -7.40 13.04 4.67
C LEU A 182 -7.40 14.25 3.71
N ILE A 183 -7.66 15.46 4.20
CA ILE A 183 -7.91 16.64 3.36
C ILE A 183 -6.73 17.02 2.44
N LYS A 184 -5.51 16.64 2.81
CA LYS A 184 -4.29 16.91 2.02
C LYS A 184 -3.97 15.81 1.01
N LEU A 185 -4.52 14.61 1.19
CA LEU A 185 -4.18 13.42 0.41
C LEU A 185 -5.00 13.39 -0.89
N PRO A 186 -4.36 13.31 -2.07
CA PRO A 186 -5.03 12.97 -3.31
C PRO A 186 -5.69 11.58 -3.22
N ILE A 187 -7.00 11.52 -3.43
CA ILE A 187 -7.79 10.29 -3.31
C ILE A 187 -8.71 10.12 -4.51
N TRP A 188 -8.61 8.98 -5.19
CA TRP A 188 -9.54 8.58 -6.26
C TRP A 188 -10.31 7.33 -5.86
N VAL A 189 -11.57 7.52 -5.48
CA VAL A 189 -12.47 6.45 -5.05
C VAL A 189 -13.18 5.83 -6.26
N PHE A 190 -13.33 4.51 -6.27
CA PHE A 190 -14.14 3.79 -7.25
C PHE A 190 -15.22 2.95 -6.58
N HIS A 191 -16.40 2.88 -7.19
CA HIS A 191 -17.51 2.06 -6.70
C HIS A 191 -18.42 1.60 -7.85
N GLY A 192 -19.12 0.47 -7.69
CA GLY A 192 -20.18 0.05 -8.60
C GLY A 192 -21.56 0.50 -8.12
N ALA A 193 -22.39 1.03 -9.02
CA ALA A 193 -23.73 1.50 -8.67
C ALA A 193 -24.68 0.37 -8.24
N LYS A 194 -24.43 -0.87 -8.72
CA LYS A 194 -25.25 -2.05 -8.44
C LYS A 194 -24.66 -2.92 -7.31
N ASP A 195 -23.73 -2.39 -6.52
CA ASP A 195 -23.10 -3.11 -5.41
C ASP A 195 -24.08 -3.29 -4.24
N VAL A 196 -24.54 -4.53 -4.04
CA VAL A 196 -25.44 -4.92 -2.95
C VAL A 196 -24.68 -5.35 -1.68
N GLY A 197 -23.40 -5.71 -1.81
CA GLY A 197 -22.57 -6.18 -0.68
C GLY A 197 -21.90 -5.03 0.06
N SER A 198 -21.58 -3.96 -0.66
CA SER A 198 -21.10 -2.69 -0.12
C SER A 198 -21.84 -1.56 -0.84
N PRO A 199 -22.89 -0.97 -0.24
CA PRO A 199 -23.65 0.07 -0.92
C PRO A 199 -22.78 1.28 -1.29
N VAL A 200 -23.04 1.89 -2.46
CA VAL A 200 -22.31 3.06 -2.96
C VAL A 200 -22.26 4.24 -1.97
N ALA A 201 -23.30 4.37 -1.15
CA ALA A 201 -23.41 5.34 -0.07
C ALA A 201 -22.19 5.36 0.86
N LEU A 202 -21.48 4.24 1.01
CA LEU A 202 -20.25 4.17 1.81
C LEU A 202 -19.12 5.03 1.25
N SER A 203 -18.98 5.05 -0.07
CA SER A 203 -17.99 5.91 -0.74
C SER A 203 -18.46 7.34 -0.87
N GLU A 204 -19.75 7.57 -1.15
CA GLU A 204 -20.33 8.91 -1.17
C GLU A 204 -20.15 9.62 0.17
N THR A 205 -20.52 8.95 1.27
CA THR A 205 -20.38 9.50 2.64
C THR A 205 -18.94 9.90 2.95
N MET A 206 -17.96 9.07 2.60
CA MET A 206 -16.54 9.40 2.82
C MET A 206 -16.09 10.61 2.01
N VAL A 207 -16.45 10.65 0.72
CA VAL A 207 -16.06 11.74 -0.19
C VAL A 207 -16.70 13.06 0.24
N GLU A 208 -17.98 13.03 0.61
CA GLU A 208 -18.70 14.18 1.16
C GLU A 208 -18.08 14.67 2.47
N ALA A 209 -17.74 13.76 3.38
CA ALA A 209 -17.11 14.13 4.65
C ALA A 209 -15.74 14.80 4.44
N ILE A 210 -14.92 14.29 3.52
CA ILE A 210 -13.62 14.89 3.17
C ILE A 210 -13.82 16.28 2.57
N LYS A 211 -14.76 16.44 1.62
CA LYS A 211 -15.08 17.74 1.03
C LYS A 211 -15.58 18.73 2.08
N LYS A 212 -16.46 18.29 2.98
CA LYS A 212 -16.99 19.12 4.08
C LYS A 212 -15.89 19.55 5.06
N ALA A 213 -14.86 18.73 5.26
CA ALA A 213 -13.69 19.06 6.06
C ALA A 213 -12.67 19.97 5.35
N GLY A 214 -12.94 20.38 4.09
CA GLY A 214 -12.06 21.25 3.30
C GLY A 214 -11.07 20.51 2.39
N GLY A 215 -11.26 19.21 2.17
CA GLY A 215 -10.45 18.42 1.24
C GLY A 215 -10.86 18.65 -0.22
N GLU A 216 -9.94 19.15 -1.02
CA GLU A 216 -10.18 19.48 -2.44
C GLU A 216 -9.71 18.39 -3.41
N LYS A 217 -8.85 17.47 -2.95
CA LYS A 217 -8.17 16.49 -3.80
C LYS A 217 -8.81 15.10 -3.81
N VAL A 218 -10.11 15.03 -3.47
CA VAL A 218 -10.89 13.78 -3.48
C VAL A 218 -11.88 13.74 -4.64
N LYS A 219 -11.91 12.64 -5.37
CA LYS A 219 -12.91 12.39 -6.42
C LYS A 219 -13.45 10.96 -6.36
N LEU A 220 -14.67 10.79 -6.86
CA LEU A 220 -15.41 9.52 -6.87
C LEU A 220 -15.82 9.18 -8.31
N THR A 221 -15.56 7.95 -8.73
CA THR A 221 -16.07 7.38 -9.98
C THR A 221 -17.00 6.24 -9.65
N ILE A 222 -18.26 6.37 -10.08
CA ILE A 222 -19.27 5.33 -9.96
C ILE A 222 -19.44 4.69 -11.33
N ASP A 223 -19.19 3.38 -11.43
CA ASP A 223 -19.51 2.60 -12.62
C ASP A 223 -21.00 2.24 -12.56
N PRO A 224 -21.84 2.74 -13.51
CA PRO A 224 -23.29 2.55 -13.46
C PRO A 224 -23.69 1.08 -13.67
N ASP A 225 -22.81 0.27 -14.26
CA ASP A 225 -23.10 -1.11 -14.62
C ASP A 225 -22.47 -2.15 -13.70
N ALA A 226 -21.42 -1.78 -12.97
CA ALA A 226 -20.75 -2.67 -12.04
C ALA A 226 -21.56 -2.96 -10.77
N GLY A 227 -21.52 -4.22 -10.35
CA GLY A 227 -21.86 -4.66 -8.99
C GLY A 227 -20.68 -4.50 -8.05
N HIS A 228 -20.43 -5.50 -7.19
CA HIS A 228 -19.31 -5.46 -6.24
C HIS A 228 -17.94 -5.34 -6.92
N ASP A 229 -17.75 -6.05 -8.04
CA ASP A 229 -16.55 -5.94 -8.87
C ASP A 229 -16.56 -4.66 -9.71
N CYS A 230 -16.23 -3.53 -9.08
CA CYS A 230 -15.89 -2.29 -9.77
C CYS A 230 -14.38 -2.20 -10.10
N TRP A 231 -13.57 -3.07 -9.52
CA TRP A 231 -12.11 -3.02 -9.61
C TRP A 231 -11.58 -3.55 -10.94
N THR A 232 -12.26 -4.49 -11.59
CA THR A 232 -11.86 -4.99 -12.91
C THR A 232 -11.84 -3.84 -13.92
N THR A 233 -12.91 -3.03 -13.98
CA THR A 233 -12.94 -1.84 -14.84
C THR A 233 -11.96 -0.77 -14.36
N ALA A 234 -11.87 -0.52 -13.06
CA ALA A 234 -11.01 0.55 -12.53
C ALA A 234 -9.51 0.29 -12.76
N TYR A 235 -9.02 -0.93 -12.45
CA TYR A 235 -7.62 -1.30 -12.72
C TYR A 235 -7.32 -1.51 -14.20
N GLY A 236 -8.34 -1.66 -15.05
CA GLY A 236 -8.18 -1.66 -16.50
C GLY A 236 -7.91 -0.28 -17.12
N LYS A 237 -7.97 0.81 -16.34
CA LYS A 237 -7.80 2.19 -16.81
C LYS A 237 -6.33 2.63 -16.75
N PRO A 238 -5.66 2.86 -17.90
CA PRO A 238 -4.32 3.46 -17.90
C PRO A 238 -4.27 4.81 -17.19
N GLU A 239 -5.37 5.57 -17.22
CA GLU A 239 -5.49 6.90 -16.61
C GLU A 239 -5.37 6.85 -15.09
N LEU A 240 -5.73 5.73 -14.46
CA LEU A 240 -5.57 5.54 -13.01
C LEU A 240 -4.08 5.56 -12.64
N TYR A 241 -3.26 4.83 -13.40
CA TYR A 241 -1.83 4.75 -13.18
C TYR A 241 -1.13 6.06 -13.53
N GLN A 242 -1.49 6.67 -14.66
CA GLN A 242 -0.99 8.00 -14.99
C GLN A 242 -1.29 9.02 -13.88
N TRP A 243 -2.53 9.05 -13.39
CA TRP A 243 -2.91 9.93 -12.29
C TRP A 243 -2.10 9.68 -11.02
N LEU A 244 -1.82 8.42 -10.68
CA LEU A 244 -0.95 8.08 -9.55
C LEU A 244 0.45 8.67 -9.74
N LEU A 245 1.06 8.53 -10.92
CA LEU A 245 2.42 9.03 -11.19
C LEU A 245 2.55 10.56 -11.09
N GLU A 246 1.46 11.28 -11.30
CA GLU A 246 1.39 12.73 -11.13
C GLU A 246 1.38 13.15 -9.65
N GLN A 247 1.05 12.24 -8.73
CA GLN A 247 1.00 12.55 -7.30
C GLN A 247 2.37 12.37 -6.64
N LYS A 248 2.77 13.36 -5.83
CA LYS A 248 4.02 13.34 -5.08
C LYS A 248 3.85 14.09 -3.75
N ARG A 249 4.38 13.52 -2.66
CA ARG A 249 4.47 14.21 -1.37
C ARG A 249 5.43 15.41 -1.48
N PRO A 250 5.19 16.53 -0.76
CA PRO A 250 6.06 17.70 -0.75
C PRO A 250 7.55 17.40 -0.52
#